data_AF-A0A162FRZ1-F1
#
_entry.id   AF-A0A162FRZ1-F1
#
_cell.length_a   1.000
_cell.length_b   1.000
_cell.length_c   1.000
_cell.angle_alpha   90.00
_cell.angle_beta   90.00
_cell.angle_gamma   90.00
#
_symmetry.space_group_name_H-M   'P 1'
#
loop_
_entity.id
_entity.type
_entity.pdbx_description
1 polymer ?
#
loop_
_entity_poly.entity_id
_entity_poly.type
_entity_poly.pdbx_seq_one_letter_code
_entity_poly.pdbx_strand_id
1 'polypeptide(L)'
;MLVLGRIDLEDFGHPDYGSDEHLRFRPTAVWWGSANWTEKSSNHLEVGFVSHDAELIDAATDFVADVIAFSEPFDSACAGPEPNMLGYEVDDAAMWEASENQRIAHEEWEAQQLEEDEP
;
A
#
# COMPACT_ATOMS: atom_id res chain seq x y z
N MET A 1 -1.56 -0.65 -1.12
CA MET A 1 -0.40 -0.67 -2.05
C MET A 1 -0.93 -0.80 -3.47
N LEU A 2 -0.32 -0.12 -4.44
CA LEU A 2 -0.69 -0.13 -5.85
C LEU A 2 0.55 -0.25 -6.72
N VAL A 3 0.51 -1.12 -7.72
CA VAL A 3 1.51 -1.17 -8.79
C VAL A 3 0.98 -0.33 -9.95
N LEU A 4 1.69 0.75 -10.25
CA LEU A 4 1.36 1.70 -11.31
C LEU A 4 2.18 1.37 -12.55
N GLY A 5 1.56 1.54 -13.70
CA GLY A 5 2.21 1.22 -14.97
C GLY A 5 1.39 1.68 -16.15
N ARG A 6 1.79 1.22 -17.33
CA ARG A 6 1.09 1.47 -18.58
C ARG A 6 0.72 0.14 -19.24
N ILE A 7 -0.28 0.19 -20.12
CA ILE A 7 -0.63 -0.93 -20.98
C ILE A 7 -0.04 -0.65 -22.36
N ASP A 8 0.83 -1.56 -22.81
CA ASP A 8 1.42 -1.54 -24.14
C ASP A 8 0.67 -2.58 -25.01
N LEU A 9 0.40 -2.23 -26.27
CA LEU A 9 -0.10 -3.16 -27.29
C LEU A 9 1.11 -3.67 -28.07
N GLU A 10 1.45 -4.94 -27.91
CA GLU A 10 2.53 -5.59 -28.64
C GLU A 10 1.94 -6.33 -29.84
N ASP A 11 2.26 -5.89 -31.06
CA ASP A 11 1.91 -6.57 -32.31
C ASP A 11 3.11 -7.38 -32.82
N PHE A 12 2.99 -8.70 -32.76
CA PHE A 12 3.94 -9.62 -33.38
C PHE A 12 3.45 -9.99 -34.78
N GLY A 13 3.55 -9.04 -35.72
CA GLY A 13 3.21 -9.28 -37.11
C GLY A 13 4.08 -10.38 -37.73
N HIS A 14 3.46 -11.46 -38.21
CA HIS A 14 4.13 -12.48 -39.00
C HIS A 14 3.76 -12.31 -40.49
N PRO A 15 4.74 -12.21 -41.41
CA PRO A 15 4.48 -11.96 -42.83
C PRO A 15 3.58 -13.02 -43.49
N ASP A 16 3.61 -14.25 -42.98
CA ASP A 16 2.86 -15.39 -43.53
C ASP A 16 1.58 -15.79 -42.76
N TYR A 17 1.37 -15.30 -41.52
CA TYR A 17 0.31 -15.83 -40.63
C TYR A 17 -0.59 -14.77 -39.96
N GLY A 18 -0.37 -13.47 -40.18
CA GLY A 18 -1.19 -12.39 -39.62
C GLY A 18 -0.55 -11.68 -38.41
N SER A 19 -1.26 -10.74 -37.79
CA SER A 19 -0.86 -10.05 -36.56
C SER A 19 -1.33 -10.81 -35.33
N ASP A 20 -0.46 -10.90 -34.33
CA ASP A 20 -0.80 -11.40 -33.00
C ASP A 20 -0.61 -10.26 -31.99
N GLU A 21 -1.74 -9.69 -31.57
CA GLU A 21 -1.80 -8.51 -30.70
C GLU A 21 -1.97 -8.93 -29.25
N HIS A 22 -0.99 -8.57 -28.41
CA HIS A 22 -1.00 -8.84 -26.97
C HIS A 22 -1.03 -7.54 -26.18
N LEU A 23 -1.97 -7.43 -25.23
CA LEU A 23 -1.94 -6.36 -24.23
C LEU A 23 -0.99 -6.76 -23.11
N ARG A 24 0.07 -5.98 -22.89
CA ARG A 24 1.04 -6.20 -21.83
C ARG A 24 1.03 -5.04 -20.84
N PHE A 25 0.86 -5.34 -19.56
CA PHE A 25 1.07 -4.36 -18.49
C PHE A 25 2.56 -4.20 -18.21
N ARG A 26 3.05 -2.96 -18.19
CA ARG A 26 4.43 -2.62 -17.88
C ARG A 26 4.48 -1.76 -16.60
N PRO A 27 4.91 -2.32 -15.46
CA PRO A 27 4.97 -1.59 -14.20
C PRO A 27 6.10 -0.56 -14.25
N THR A 28 5.88 0.60 -13.63
CA THR A 28 6.81 1.75 -13.65
C THR A 28 7.03 2.38 -12.29
N ALA A 29 6.09 2.20 -11.36
CA ALA A 29 6.19 2.71 -10.00
C ALA A 29 5.32 1.88 -9.07
N VAL A 30 5.63 1.92 -7.78
CA VAL A 30 4.79 1.36 -6.74
C VAL A 30 4.45 2.44 -5.72
N TRP A 31 3.19 2.49 -5.33
CA TRP A 31 2.69 3.38 -4.29
C TRP A 31 2.21 2.57 -3.09
N TRP A 32 2.52 3.05 -1.89
CA TRP A 32 1.92 2.54 -0.65
C TRP A 32 1.70 3.66 0.35
N GLY A 33 0.69 3.51 1.19
CA GLY A 33 0.31 4.54 2.15
C GLY A 33 -0.95 4.17 2.92
N SER A 34 -1.41 5.09 3.76
CA SER A 34 -2.61 4.96 4.58
C SER A 34 -3.89 5.28 3.81
N ALA A 35 -3.80 6.04 2.71
CA ALA A 35 -4.96 6.47 1.96
C ALA A 35 -5.72 5.28 1.35
N ASN A 36 -6.97 5.12 1.78
CA ASN A 36 -7.90 4.18 1.17
C ASN A 36 -8.64 4.87 0.02
N TRP A 37 -9.12 4.08 -0.95
CA TRP A 37 -9.97 4.59 -2.03
C TRP A 37 -11.40 4.84 -1.54
N THR A 38 -11.56 5.77 -0.60
CA THR A 38 -12.86 6.18 -0.06
C THR A 38 -13.02 7.69 -0.16
N GLU A 39 -14.26 8.15 -0.25
CA GLU A 39 -14.56 9.60 -0.29
C GLU A 39 -13.98 10.33 0.92
N LYS A 40 -14.00 9.71 2.10
CA LYS A 40 -13.51 10.30 3.35
C LYS A 40 -12.00 10.51 3.38
N SER A 41 -11.21 9.65 2.73
CA SER A 41 -9.75 9.80 2.69
C SER A 41 -9.28 11.12 2.04
N SER A 42 -10.15 11.80 1.28
CA SER A 42 -9.86 13.16 0.77
C SER A 42 -9.82 14.25 1.85
N ASN A 43 -10.38 13.98 3.03
CA ASN A 43 -10.49 14.92 4.14
C ASN A 43 -9.65 14.51 5.37
N HIS A 44 -8.95 13.38 5.31
CA HIS A 44 -8.08 12.92 6.38
C HIS A 44 -6.63 13.27 6.08
N LEU A 45 -5.81 13.39 7.13
CA LEU A 45 -4.37 13.44 6.96
C LEU A 45 -3.89 12.02 6.60
N GLU A 46 -3.45 11.86 5.36
CA GLU A 46 -2.95 10.59 4.83
C GLU A 46 -1.44 10.68 4.57
N VAL A 47 -0.73 9.57 4.77
CA VAL A 47 0.71 9.45 4.53
C VAL A 47 0.94 8.38 3.49
N GLY A 48 1.83 8.63 2.54
CA GLY A 48 2.19 7.65 1.52
C GLY A 48 3.52 7.95 0.86
N PHE A 49 4.03 6.95 0.16
CA PHE A 49 5.29 6.99 -0.57
C PHE A 49 5.12 6.37 -1.95
N VAL A 50 5.86 6.92 -2.92
CA VAL A 50 5.97 6.38 -4.27
C VAL A 50 7.43 6.04 -4.56
N SER A 51 7.67 4.83 -5.03
CA SER A 51 9.00 4.36 -5.42
C SER A 51 9.06 4.05 -6.91
N HIS A 52 10.23 4.31 -7.49
CA HIS A 52 10.61 3.88 -8.84
C HIS A 52 11.75 2.86 -8.80
N ASP A 53 12.09 2.37 -7.61
CA ASP A 53 13.11 1.34 -7.44
C ASP A 53 12.68 0.04 -8.13
N ALA A 54 13.56 -0.51 -8.97
CA ALA A 54 13.25 -1.63 -9.83
C ALA A 54 12.98 -2.92 -9.03
N GLU A 55 13.78 -3.19 -8.00
CA GLU A 55 13.61 -4.40 -7.18
C GLU A 55 12.28 -4.37 -6.42
N LEU A 56 11.93 -3.21 -5.88
CA LEU A 56 10.66 -3.04 -5.17
C LEU A 56 9.45 -3.11 -6.12
N ILE A 57 9.57 -2.57 -7.33
CA ILE A 57 8.53 -2.69 -8.35
C ILE A 57 8.30 -4.17 -8.70
N ASP A 58 9.37 -4.92 -8.96
CA ASP A 58 9.27 -6.33 -9.35
C ASP A 58 8.64 -7.15 -8.21
N ALA A 59 9.15 -7.01 -6.99
CA ALA A 59 8.62 -7.72 -5.83
C ALA A 59 7.14 -7.38 -5.53
N ALA A 60 6.76 -6.10 -5.64
CA ALA A 60 5.36 -5.70 -5.45
C ALA A 60 4.44 -6.19 -6.58
N THR A 61 4.96 -6.27 -7.81
CA THR A 61 4.23 -6.80 -8.97
C THR A 61 3.94 -8.28 -8.79
N ASP A 62 4.95 -9.06 -8.41
CA ASP A 62 4.80 -10.50 -8.13
C ASP A 62 3.79 -10.73 -7.00
N PHE A 63 3.91 -9.98 -5.90
CA PHE A 63 2.96 -10.08 -4.80
C PHE A 63 1.51 -9.81 -5.24
N VAL A 64 1.26 -8.75 -6.02
CA VAL A 64 -0.09 -8.43 -6.51
C VAL A 64 -0.58 -9.50 -7.48
N ALA A 65 0.28 -10.02 -8.34
CA ALA A 65 -0.07 -11.10 -9.26
C ALA A 65 -0.49 -12.37 -8.51
N ASP A 66 0.22 -12.73 -7.44
CA ASP A 66 -0.12 -13.87 -6.57
C ASP A 66 -1.47 -13.66 -5.86
N VAL A 67 -1.72 -12.46 -5.35
CA VAL A 67 -3.02 -12.11 -4.73
C VAL A 67 -4.15 -12.23 -5.74
N ILE A 68 -3.97 -11.73 -6.97
CA ILE A 68 -4.96 -11.83 -8.04
C ILE A 68 -5.19 -13.31 -8.41
N ALA A 69 -4.13 -14.11 -8.53
CA ALA A 69 -4.24 -15.52 -8.87
C ALA A 69 -5.01 -16.34 -7.83
N PHE A 70 -4.95 -15.94 -6.55
CA PHE A 70 -5.74 -16.54 -5.47
C PHE A 70 -7.14 -15.93 -5.32
N SER A 71 -7.38 -14.73 -5.86
CA SER A 71 -8.66 -14.04 -5.71
C SER A 71 -9.79 -14.72 -6.49
N GLU A 72 -11.01 -14.63 -5.95
CA GLU A 72 -12.19 -15.05 -6.69
C GLU A 72 -12.57 -13.99 -7.73
N PRO A 73 -13.22 -14.39 -8.84
CA PRO A 73 -13.81 -13.44 -9.78
C PRO A 73 -14.76 -12.47 -9.06
N PHE A 74 -14.80 -11.22 -9.50
CA PHE A 74 -15.58 -10.15 -8.85
C PHE A 74 -17.07 -10.50 -8.62
N ASP A 75 -17.69 -11.24 -9.54
CA ASP A 75 -19.10 -11.64 -9.46
C ASP A 75 -19.31 -13.00 -8.75
N SER A 76 -18.30 -13.55 -8.07
CA SER A 76 -18.47 -14.77 -7.28
C SER A 76 -19.38 -14.50 -6.08
N ALA A 77 -20.36 -15.38 -5.88
CA ALA A 77 -21.17 -15.38 -4.67
C ALA A 77 -20.45 -16.21 -3.60
N CYS A 78 -19.76 -15.54 -2.67
CA CYS A 78 -19.20 -16.22 -1.51
C CYS A 78 -20.34 -16.69 -0.60
N ALA A 79 -20.52 -18.01 -0.46
CA ALA A 79 -21.44 -18.60 0.51
C ALA A 79 -20.80 -18.59 1.92
N GLY A 80 -20.51 -17.40 2.45
CA GLY A 80 -20.01 -17.13 3.81
C GLY A 80 -18.54 -17.46 4.09
N PRO A 81 -17.99 -17.05 5.25
CA PRO A 81 -18.46 -15.97 6.12
C PRO A 81 -18.06 -14.63 5.49
N GLU A 82 -18.97 -13.66 5.49
CA GLU A 82 -18.62 -12.28 5.19
C GLU A 82 -17.35 -11.89 5.96
N PRO A 83 -16.41 -11.14 5.37
CA PRO A 83 -15.34 -10.55 6.15
C PRO A 83 -16.00 -9.88 7.35
N ASN A 84 -15.64 -10.30 8.56
CA ASN A 84 -16.10 -9.65 9.76
C ASN A 84 -15.47 -8.24 9.78
N MET A 85 -16.06 -7.33 8.99
CA MET A 85 -16.00 -5.88 9.18
C MET A 85 -16.76 -5.56 10.46
N LEU A 86 -16.37 -6.21 11.55
CA LEU A 86 -16.73 -5.83 12.90
C LEU A 86 -16.10 -4.45 13.05
N GLY A 87 -16.95 -3.43 13.17
CA GLY A 87 -16.47 -2.13 13.62
C GLY A 87 -15.71 -2.36 14.92
N TYR A 88 -14.40 -2.18 14.89
CA TYR A 88 -13.63 -2.17 16.12
C TYR A 88 -13.77 -0.76 16.69
N GLU A 89 -14.07 -0.67 17.98
CA GLU A 89 -14.08 0.62 18.67
C GLU A 89 -12.64 1.04 18.87
N VAL A 90 -12.29 2.22 18.34
CA VAL A 90 -11.02 2.88 18.64
C VAL A 90 -11.20 3.59 19.98
N ASP A 91 -10.33 3.29 20.95
CA ASP A 91 -10.30 4.03 22.21
C ASP A 91 -9.41 5.28 22.03
N ASP A 92 -10.06 6.40 21.73
CA ASP A 92 -9.40 7.69 21.54
C ASP A 92 -8.60 8.13 22.77
N ALA A 93 -9.03 7.74 23.98
CA ALA A 93 -8.32 8.08 25.21
C ALA A 93 -7.02 7.29 25.34
N ALA A 94 -7.06 5.98 25.01
CA ALA A 94 -5.86 5.15 24.99
C ALA A 94 -4.86 5.59 23.91
N MET A 95 -5.34 6.01 22.75
CA MET A 95 -4.50 6.55 21.67
C MET A 95 -3.84 7.88 22.06
N TRP A 96 -4.59 8.76 22.73
CA TRP A 96 -4.07 10.01 23.28
C TRP A 96 -3.00 9.77 24.35
N GLU A 97 -3.27 8.87 25.31
CA GLU A 97 -2.33 8.53 26.37
C GLU A 97 -1.04 7.93 25.83
N ALA A 98 -1.12 7.06 24.82
CA ALA A 98 0.06 6.50 24.16
C ALA A 98 0.91 7.58 23.47
N SER A 99 0.27 8.54 22.79
CA SER A 99 0.95 9.68 22.17
C SER A 99 1.64 10.57 23.20
N GLU A 100 0.97 10.84 24.32
CA GLU A 100 1.51 11.69 25.38
C GLU A 100 2.67 11.03 26.11
N ASN A 101 2.60 9.72 26.36
CA ASN A 101 3.70 8.95 26.94
C ASN A 101 4.93 8.91 26.03
N GLN A 102 4.73 8.84 24.69
CA GLN A 102 5.84 8.95 23.74
C GLN A 102 6.50 10.34 23.77
N ARG A 103 5.70 11.41 23.88
CA ARG A 103 6.21 12.78 24.00
C ARG A 103 7.05 12.94 25.26
N ILE A 104 6.53 12.50 26.41
CA ILE A 104 7.24 12.60 27.70
C ILE A 104 8.53 11.78 27.67
N ALA A 105 8.50 10.54 27.18
CA ALA A 105 9.70 9.70 27.09
C ALA A 105 10.78 10.32 26.19
N HIS A 106 10.39 11.01 25.12
CA HIS A 106 11.31 11.74 24.26
C HIS A 106 11.95 12.94 24.99
N GLU A 107 11.15 13.71 25.72
CA GLU A 107 11.63 14.86 26.52
C GLU A 107 12.55 14.43 27.67
N GLU A 108 12.24 13.30 28.33
CA GLU A 108 13.09 12.73 29.37
C GLU A 108 14.43 12.24 28.81
N TRP A 109 14.44 11.65 27.62
CA TRP A 109 15.66 11.24 26.93
C TRP A 109 16.52 12.44 26.52
N GLU A 110 15.92 13.51 26.00
CA GLU A 110 16.62 14.76 25.69
C GLU A 110 17.20 15.42 26.95
N ALA A 111 16.45 15.43 28.05
CA ALA A 111 16.92 15.98 29.32
C ALA A 111 18.09 15.18 29.91
N GLN A 112 18.06 13.85 29.83
CA GLN A 112 19.17 13.00 30.28
C GLN A 112 20.43 13.21 29.45
N GLN A 113 20.31 13.40 28.12
CA GLN A 113 21.48 13.74 27.31
C GLN A 113 22.10 15.08 27.69
N LEU A 114 21.27 16.07 28.02
CA LEU A 114 21.76 17.40 28.44
C LEU A 114 22.45 17.36 29.82
N GLU A 115 22.02 16.49 30.73
CA GLU A 115 22.68 16.28 32.03
C GLU A 115 23.99 15.47 31.92
N GLU A 116 24.09 14.54 30.97
CA GLU A 116 25.32 13.76 30.72
C GLU A 116 26.42 14.55 29.99
N ASP A 117 26.05 15.64 29.29
CA ASP A 117 26.97 16.53 28.56
C ASP A 117 27.48 17.74 29.39
N GLU A 118 27.09 17.89 30.67
CA GLU A 118 27.69 18.88 31.58
C GLU A 118 29.03 18.37 32.19
N PRO A 119 30.15 19.11 32.04
CA PRO A 119 31.49 18.69 32.46
C PRO A 119 31.80 18.79 33.96
#